data_AF-A0A0R2PY80-F1
#
_entry.id   AF-A0A0R2PY80-F1
#
_cell.length_a   1.000
_cell.length_b   1.000
_cell.length_c   1.000
_cell.angle_alpha   90.00
_cell.angle_beta   90.00
_cell.angle_gamma   90.00
#
_symmetry.space_group_name_H-M   'P 1'
#
loop_
_entity.id
_entity.type
_entity.pdbx_description
1 polymer ?
#
loop_
_entity_poly.entity_id
_entity_poly.type
_entity_poly.pdbx_seq_one_letter_code
_entity_poly.pdbx_strand_id
1 'polypeptide(L)' 'EFNRSEINRYLGWPGQAISYKLGERVWLDLRDDAKQKYGAAFDLRKWHAHALDLGNLGLDLLKSEMARF' A
#
# COMPACT_ATOMS: atom_id res chain seq x y z
N GLU A 1 -15.28 -18.69 -18.18
CA GLU A 1 -16.08 -18.72 -16.94
C GLU A 1 -15.59 -17.67 -15.93
N PHE A 2 -14.30 -17.69 -15.57
CA PHE A 2 -13.66 -16.69 -14.69
C PHE A 2 -13.93 -15.21 -15.04
N ASN A 3 -13.70 -14.81 -16.30
CA ASN A 3 -13.90 -13.41 -16.74
C ASN A 3 -15.33 -12.89 -16.50
N ARG A 4 -16.34 -13.76 -16.65
CA ARG A 4 -17.75 -13.37 -16.43
C ARG A 4 -18.02 -13.13 -14.94
N SER A 5 -17.44 -13.96 -14.07
CA SER A 5 -17.54 -13.79 -12.62
C SER A 5 -16.92 -12.48 -12.14
N GLU A 6 -15.72 -12.14 -12.62
CA GLU A 6 -15.05 -10.89 -12.23
C GLU A 6 -15.80 -9.65 -12.73
N ILE A 7 -16.34 -9.67 -13.95
CA ILE A 7 -17.18 -8.57 -14.46
C ILE A 7 -18.39 -8.34 -13.56
N ASN A 8 -19.11 -9.40 -13.18
CA ASN A 8 -20.26 -9.29 -12.27
C ASN A 8 -19.84 -8.75 -10.90
N ARG A 9 -18.69 -9.19 -10.38
CA ARG A 9 -18.12 -8.70 -9.12
C ARG A 9 -17.80 -7.22 -9.16
N TYR A 10 -17.22 -6.74 -10.26
CA TYR A 10 -16.87 -5.32 -10.43
C TYR A 10 -18.11 -4.44 -10.54
N LEU A 11 -19.16 -4.92 -11.21
CA LEU A 11 -20.44 -4.22 -11.31
C LEU A 11 -21.21 -4.24 -9.97
N GLY A 12 -21.11 -5.31 -9.20
CA GLY A 12 -21.80 -5.47 -7.91
C GLY A 12 -21.09 -4.83 -6.71
N TRP A 13 -19.78 -4.57 -6.81
CA TRP A 13 -18.99 -3.98 -5.73
C TRP A 13 -18.09 -2.84 -6.24
N PRO A 14 -18.66 -1.64 -6.42
CA PRO A 14 -17.94 -0.52 -7.03
C PRO A 14 -16.70 -0.14 -6.21
N GLY A 15 -15.59 0.12 -6.91
CA GLY A 15 -14.33 0.58 -6.31
C GLY A 15 -13.46 -0.51 -5.67
N GLN A 16 -13.98 -1.72 -5.43
CA GLN A 16 -13.18 -2.78 -4.80
C GLN A 16 -12.00 -3.19 -5.69
N ALA A 17 -12.21 -3.37 -6.99
CA ALA A 17 -11.19 -3.92 -7.89
C ALA A 17 -9.96 -3.01 -8.07
N ILE A 18 -10.13 -1.70 -7.91
CA ILE A 18 -9.00 -0.76 -8.02
C ILE A 18 -8.18 -0.68 -6.73
N SER A 19 -8.72 -1.13 -5.59
CA SER A 19 -8.05 -1.07 -4.30
C SER A 19 -6.69 -1.78 -4.29
N TYR A 20 -6.55 -2.87 -5.05
CA TYR A 20 -5.30 -3.62 -5.17
C TYR A 20 -4.16 -2.75 -5.71
N LYS A 21 -4.37 -2.07 -6.85
CA LYS A 21 -3.34 -1.26 -7.49
C LYS A 21 -3.17 0.12 -6.86
N LEU A 22 -4.23 0.67 -6.28
CA LEU A 22 -4.11 1.90 -5.49
C LEU A 22 -3.28 1.67 -4.22
N GLY A 23 -3.55 0.57 -3.50
CA GLY A 23 -2.77 0.19 -2.32
C GLY A 23 -1.32 -0.08 -2.66
N GLU A 24 -1.05 -0.93 -3.65
CA GLU A 24 0.32 -1.21 -4.10
C GLU A 24 1.08 0.07 -4.48
N ARG A 25 0.44 0.98 -5.24
CA ARG A 25 1.07 2.25 -5.61
C ARG A 25 1.50 3.06 -4.39
N VAL A 26 0.60 3.23 -3.41
CA VAL A 26 0.93 3.94 -2.17
C VAL A 26 2.07 3.26 -1.41
N TRP A 27 2.10 1.93 -1.35
CA TRP A 27 3.18 1.18 -0.70
C TRP A 27 4.53 1.39 -1.40
N LEU A 28 4.55 1.41 -2.73
CA LEU A 28 5.76 1.65 -3.51
C LEU A 28 6.25 3.09 -3.32
N ASP A 29 5.35 4.07 -3.42
CA ASP A 29 5.66 5.49 -3.25
C ASP A 29 6.30 5.74 -1.86
N LEU A 30 5.68 5.24 -0.78
CA LEU A 30 6.19 5.39 0.59
C LEU A 30 7.57 4.75 0.79
N ARG A 31 7.83 3.62 0.13
CA ARG A 31 9.12 2.94 0.20
C ARG A 31 10.20 3.74 -0.53
N ASP A 32 9.85 4.30 -1.68
CA ASP A 32 10.79 5.10 -2.47
C ASP A 32 11.07 6.44 -1.78
N ASP A 33 10.08 7.06 -1.13
CA ASP A 33 10.28 8.22 -0.25
C ASP A 33 11.24 7.90 0.91
N ALA A 34 11.06 6.74 1.57
CA ALA A 34 11.96 6.32 2.64
C ALA A 34 13.38 6.05 2.15
N LYS A 35 13.55 5.44 0.97
CA LYS A 35 14.88 5.27 0.34
C LYS A 35 15.53 6.62 0.04
N GLN A 36 14.78 7.59 -0.46
CA GLN A 36 15.29 8.93 -0.74
C GLN A 36 15.71 9.65 0.56
N LYS A 37 14.88 9.56 1.61
CA LYS A 37 15.13 10.17 2.92
C LYS A 37 16.37 9.60 3.62
N TYR A 38 16.54 8.28 3.60
CA TYR A 38 17.58 7.60 4.37
C TYR A 38 18.82 7.21 3.56
N GLY A 39 18.75 7.21 2.24
CA GLY A 39 19.87 6.88 1.36
C GLY A 39 20.54 5.56 1.74
N ALA A 40 21.85 5.59 2.00
CA ALA A 40 22.63 4.41 2.39
C ALA A 40 22.23 3.81 3.75
N ALA A 41 21.55 4.57 4.62
CA ALA A 41 21.06 4.08 5.91
C ALA A 41 19.70 3.38 5.81
N PHE A 42 19.07 3.36 4.63
CA PHE A 42 17.79 2.69 4.43
C PHE A 42 17.90 1.19 4.64
N ASP A 43 17.07 0.65 5.54
CA ASP A 43 16.95 -0.78 5.80
C ASP A 43 15.52 -1.24 5.49
N LEU A 44 15.38 -2.02 4.41
CA LEU A 44 14.09 -2.53 3.95
C LEU A 44 13.40 -3.43 4.99
N ARG A 45 14.16 -4.18 5.80
CA ARG A 45 13.59 -5.06 6.82
C ARG A 45 12.97 -4.24 7.94
N LYS A 46 13.67 -3.20 8.41
CA LYS A 46 13.14 -2.29 9.44
C LYS A 46 11.93 -1.51 8.93
N TRP A 47 11.97 -1.07 7.67
CA TRP A 47 10.85 -0.38 7.04
C TRP A 47 9.61 -1.27 6.97
N HIS A 48 9.74 -2.52 6.52
CA HIS A 48 8.60 -3.46 6.50
C HIS A 48 8.09 -3.80 7.90
N ALA A 49 9.00 -4.02 8.87
CA ALA A 49 8.60 -4.31 10.24
C ALA A 49 7.74 -3.18 10.81
N HIS A 50 8.21 -1.94 10.68
CA HIS A 50 7.45 -0.77 11.10
C HIS A 50 6.09 -0.66 10.38
N ALA A 51 6.07 -0.80 9.05
CA ALA A 51 4.84 -0.68 8.27
C ALA A 51 3.79 -1.74 8.62
N LEU A 52 4.22 -2.98 8.92
CA LEU A 52 3.33 -4.08 9.29
C LEU A 52 2.85 -4.00 10.74
N ASP A 53 3.69 -3.49 11.66
CA ASP A 53 3.31 -3.29 13.07
C ASP A 53 2.19 -2.26 13.25
N LEU A 54 1.99 -1.37 12.28
CA LEU A 54 0.87 -0.42 12.25
C LEU A 54 -0.51 -1.10 12.01
N GLY A 55 -0.51 -2.33 11.52
CA GLY A 55 -1.75 -3.07 11.21
C GLY A 55 -2.53 -2.52 10.02
N ASN A 56 -3.84 -2.79 10.00
CA ASN A 56 -4.71 -2.43 8.88
C ASN A 56 -5.15 -0.97 8.99
N LEU A 57 -4.52 -0.10 8.20
CA LEU A 57 -4.85 1.32 8.13
C LEU A 57 -5.46 1.70 6.78
N GLY A 58 -6.31 2.74 6.78
CA GLY A 58 -6.64 3.45 5.55
C GLY A 58 -5.41 4.14 4.96
N LEU A 59 -5.36 4.31 3.64
CA LEU A 59 -4.15 4.77 2.93
C LEU A 59 -3.64 6.15 3.40
N ASP A 60 -4.53 7.07 3.79
CA ASP A 60 -4.12 8.40 4.26
C ASP A 60 -3.47 8.35 5.66
N LEU A 61 -3.98 7.47 6.53
CA LEU A 61 -3.38 7.25 7.85
C LEU A 61 -2.06 6.49 7.72
N LEU A 62 -2.00 5.48 6.84
CA LEU A 62 -0.76 4.77 6.52
C LEU A 62 0.33 5.75 6.07
N LYS A 63 0.02 6.66 5.13
CA LYS A 63 0.98 7.69 4.69
C LYS A 63 1.46 8.57 5.84
N SER A 64 0.52 8.99 6.70
CA SER A 64 0.82 9.87 7.84
C SER A 64 1.72 9.20 8.87
N GLU A 65 1.48 7.92 9.17
CA GLU A 65 2.32 7.14 10.10
C GLU A 65 3.68 6.81 9.48
N MET A 66 3.71 6.38 8.21
CA MET A 66 4.96 6.05 7.52
C MET A 66 5.88 7.27 7.29
N ALA A 67 5.35 8.49 7.26
CA ALA A 67 6.18 9.70 7.23
C ALA A 67 7.04 9.88 8.50
N ARG A 68 6.61 9.25 9.62
CA ARG A 68 7.32 9.26 10.91
C ARG A 68 8.38 8.17 11.02
N PHE A 69 8.39 7.20 10.10
CA PHE A 69 9.50 6.26 9.95
C PHE A 69 10.78 7.00 9.58
#